data_AF-A0A7J3MDZ7-F1
#
_entry.id   AF-A0A7J3MDZ7-F1
#
_cell.length_a   1.000
_cell.length_b   1.000
_cell.length_c   1.000
_cell.angle_alpha   90.00
_cell.angle_beta   90.00
_cell.angle_gamma   90.00
#
_symmetry.space_group_name_H-M   'P 1'
#
loop_
_entity.id
_entity.type
_entity.pdbx_description
1 polymer ?
#
loop_
_entity_poly.entity_id
_entity_poly.type
_entity_poly.pdbx_seq_one_letter_code
_entity_poly.pdbx_strand_id
1 'polypeptide(L)'
;MAELDNTKLIVVIDEVQELVKLKGFSLLPTIAYAYDNLRNISFVFAGSKIGMLYKFLKIENSSSPLYGRYMEEVDVKPLSREQSIDFLYKGFSEAGVNPSREIIEDAVDKLDGIIGWLSYFGLTALRNGLSEETIRKVQNTAFKIVISEFCNFVRSRGSRRYMEILKAVKNSAC
;
A
#
# COMPACT_ATOMS: atom_id res chain seq x y z
N MET A 1 0.45 36.08 -5.35
CA MET A 1 0.79 35.42 -6.64
C MET A 1 0.22 33.99 -6.69
N ALA A 2 -1.08 33.81 -6.41
CA ALA A 2 -1.79 32.54 -6.63
C ALA A 2 -3.25 32.76 -7.08
N GLU A 3 -3.63 34.01 -7.41
CA GLU A 3 -4.97 34.40 -7.86
C GLU A 3 -5.03 34.64 -9.38
N LEU A 4 -3.92 34.48 -10.11
CA LEU A 4 -3.83 34.91 -11.52
C LEU A 4 -3.81 33.79 -12.57
N ASP A 5 -3.72 32.52 -12.16
CA ASP A 5 -3.93 31.40 -13.09
C ASP A 5 -4.93 30.43 -12.47
N ASN A 6 -5.90 29.97 -13.27
CA ASN A 6 -6.90 28.95 -12.91
C ASN A 6 -6.26 27.54 -12.73
N THR A 7 -5.02 27.50 -12.25
CA THR A 7 -4.19 26.33 -12.10
C THR A 7 -4.49 25.70 -10.75
N LYS A 8 -4.99 24.46 -10.78
CA LYS A 8 -5.22 23.65 -9.59
C LYS A 8 -3.89 23.02 -9.13
N LEU A 9 -3.49 23.30 -7.90
CA LEU A 9 -2.33 22.67 -7.26
C LEU A 9 -2.79 21.42 -6.49
N ILE A 10 -2.20 20.28 -6.80
CA ILE A 10 -2.44 19.03 -6.06
C ILE A 10 -1.22 18.74 -5.20
N VAL A 11 -1.42 18.65 -3.89
CA VAL A 11 -0.39 18.29 -2.91
C VAL A 11 -0.59 16.82 -2.53
N VAL A 12 0.30 15.95 -2.99
CA VAL A 12 0.29 14.53 -2.65
C VAL A 12 1.25 14.28 -1.50
N ILE A 13 0.75 13.66 -0.44
CA ILE A 13 1.55 13.25 0.72
C ILE A 13 1.45 11.74 0.83
N ASP A 14 2.51 11.08 0.39
CA ASP A 14 2.63 9.63 0.44
C ASP A 14 3.19 9.16 1.80
N GLU A 15 2.77 7.97 2.21
CA GLU A 15 3.07 7.36 3.50
C GLU A 15 2.93 8.33 4.69
N VAL A 16 1.80 9.05 4.74
CA VAL A 16 1.57 10.15 5.68
C VAL A 16 1.77 9.74 7.14
N GLN A 17 1.60 8.46 7.46
CA GLN A 17 1.86 7.95 8.80
C GLN A 17 3.30 8.11 9.27
N GLU A 18 4.27 8.28 8.35
CA GLU A 18 5.66 8.56 8.69
C GLU A 18 5.80 9.98 9.30
N LEU A 19 4.91 10.90 8.93
CA LEU A 19 4.84 12.24 9.51
C LEU A 19 4.37 12.23 10.97
N VAL A 20 3.71 11.16 11.44
CA VAL A 20 3.38 10.99 12.87
C VAL A 20 4.64 10.96 13.75
N LYS A 21 5.81 10.63 13.17
CA LYS A 21 7.09 10.61 13.88
C LYS A 21 7.65 12.02 14.12
N LEU A 22 7.18 13.03 13.41
CA LEU A 22 7.60 14.42 13.61
C LEU A 22 7.00 14.96 14.91
N LYS A 23 7.82 15.01 15.97
CA LYS A 23 7.41 15.54 17.28
C LYS A 23 7.41 17.07 17.26
N GLY A 24 6.35 17.67 17.81
CA GLY A 24 6.27 19.12 18.04
C GLY A 24 5.75 19.95 16.87
N PHE A 25 5.34 19.32 15.76
CA PHE A 25 4.74 20.01 14.61
C PHE A 25 3.44 19.32 14.19
N SER A 26 2.40 20.10 13.92
CA SER A 26 1.13 19.58 13.42
C SER A 26 0.81 20.26 12.09
N LEU A 27 0.71 19.47 11.02
CA LEU A 27 0.30 19.94 9.70
C LEU A 27 -1.22 20.13 9.60
N LEU A 28 -2.00 19.55 10.52
CA LEU A 28 -3.46 19.55 10.44
C LEU A 28 -4.09 20.95 10.42
N PRO A 29 -3.64 21.94 11.23
CA PRO A 29 -4.17 23.30 11.14
C PRO A 29 -3.90 23.96 9.78
N THR A 30 -2.71 23.76 9.20
CA THR A 30 -2.35 24.29 7.88
C THR A 30 -3.19 23.66 6.78
N ILE A 31 -3.40 22.33 6.84
CA ILE A 31 -4.25 21.60 5.91
C ILE A 31 -5.71 22.07 6.04
N ALA A 32 -6.21 22.23 7.27
CA ALA A 32 -7.56 22.72 7.52
C ALA A 32 -7.78 24.14 6.97
N TYR A 33 -6.82 25.04 7.21
CA TYR A 33 -6.84 26.38 6.64
C TYR A 33 -6.87 26.34 5.11
N ALA A 34 -6.00 25.52 4.50
CA ALA A 34 -5.95 25.38 3.06
C ALA A 34 -7.25 24.80 2.49
N TYR A 35 -7.84 23.81 3.15
CA TYR A 35 -9.14 23.24 2.78
C TYR A 35 -10.24 24.30 2.76
N ASP A 36 -10.30 25.18 3.76
CA ASP A 36 -11.37 26.17 3.90
C ASP A 36 -11.18 27.39 3.00
N ASN A 37 -9.92 27.81 2.77
CA ASN A 37 -9.60 29.12 2.19
C ASN A 37 -8.95 29.05 0.80
N LEU A 38 -8.31 27.94 0.43
CA LEU A 38 -7.51 27.83 -0.80
C LEU A 38 -8.20 26.92 -1.82
N ARG A 39 -9.18 27.47 -2.54
CA ARG A 39 -10.05 26.72 -3.49
C ARG A 39 -9.29 26.04 -4.64
N ASN A 40 -8.10 26.52 -4.97
CA ASN A 40 -7.25 25.97 -6.02
C ASN A 40 -6.25 24.92 -5.50
N ILE A 41 -6.30 24.55 -4.22
CA ILE A 41 -5.45 23.50 -3.64
C ILE A 41 -6.29 22.26 -3.32
N SER A 42 -5.77 21.08 -3.64
CA SER A 42 -6.33 19.80 -3.21
C SER A 42 -5.25 18.92 -2.61
N PHE A 43 -5.59 18.18 -1.56
CA PHE A 43 -4.68 17.27 -0.90
C PHE A 43 -5.05 15.82 -1.22
N VAL A 44 -4.03 15.00 -1.47
CA VAL A 44 -4.16 13.55 -1.57
C VAL A 44 -3.25 12.94 -0.51
N PHE A 45 -3.83 12.16 0.39
CA PHE A 45 -3.10 11.44 1.43
C PHE A 45 -3.07 9.96 1.06
N ALA A 46 -1.88 9.39 0.92
CA ALA A 46 -1.69 7.95 0.76
C ALA A 46 -1.02 7.36 2.00
N GLY A 47 -1.32 6.09 2.29
CA GLY A 47 -0.72 5.40 3.42
C GLY A 47 -1.00 3.90 3.42
N SER A 48 0.05 3.10 3.43
CA SER A 48 -0.01 1.64 3.53
C SER A 48 -0.49 1.14 4.90
N LYS A 49 -0.42 2.00 5.93
CA LYS A 49 -0.86 1.71 7.31
C LYS A 49 -2.12 2.49 7.63
N ILE A 50 -3.26 2.02 7.14
CA ILE A 50 -4.55 2.72 7.19
C ILE A 50 -4.94 3.20 8.61
N GLY A 51 -4.75 2.38 9.64
CA GLY A 51 -5.02 2.79 11.02
C GLY A 51 -4.11 3.92 11.52
N MET A 52 -2.88 4.03 11.01
CA MET A 52 -1.99 5.14 11.33
C MET A 52 -2.30 6.40 10.50
N LEU A 53 -2.74 6.24 9.25
CA LEU A 53 -3.29 7.32 8.42
C LEU A 53 -4.49 7.97 9.12
N TYR A 54 -5.48 7.18 9.54
CA TYR A 54 -6.64 7.68 10.29
C TYR A 54 -6.25 8.37 11.60
N LYS A 55 -5.29 7.79 12.33
CA LYS A 55 -4.76 8.40 13.57
C LYS A 55 -4.04 9.72 13.30
N PHE A 56 -3.38 9.87 12.16
CA PHE A 56 -2.73 11.12 11.76
C PHE A 56 -3.77 12.19 11.46
N LEU A 57 -4.75 11.89 10.61
CA LEU A 57 -5.77 12.86 10.17
C LEU A 57 -6.76 13.24 11.30
N LYS A 58 -6.98 12.34 12.27
CA LYS A 58 -7.85 12.54 13.44
C LYS A 58 -9.27 12.99 13.05
N ILE A 59 -9.80 12.48 11.94
CA ILE A 59 -11.09 12.92 11.39
C ILE A 59 -12.30 12.61 12.28
N GLU A 60 -12.19 11.62 13.16
CA GLU A 60 -13.24 11.24 14.12
C GLU A 60 -13.15 12.00 15.45
N ASN A 61 -12.08 12.78 15.67
CA ASN A 61 -11.89 13.52 16.91
C ASN A 61 -12.49 14.92 16.78
N SER A 62 -13.52 15.24 17.56
CA SER A 62 -14.20 16.55 17.56
C SER A 62 -13.29 17.75 17.84
N SER A 63 -12.14 17.52 18.48
CA SER A 63 -11.12 18.56 18.74
C SER A 63 -10.08 18.69 17.61
N SER A 64 -10.18 17.88 16.55
CA SER A 64 -9.24 17.92 15.42
C SER A 64 -9.55 19.08 14.48
N PRO A 65 -8.53 19.80 13.96
CA PRO A 65 -8.73 20.81 12.92
C PRO A 65 -9.40 20.27 11.66
N LEU A 66 -9.33 18.97 11.36
CA LEU A 66 -9.96 18.36 10.18
C LEU A 66 -11.33 17.74 10.47
N TYR A 67 -11.83 17.79 11.71
CA TYR A 67 -13.13 17.23 12.06
C TYR A 67 -14.25 17.85 11.23
N GLY A 68 -15.18 17.02 10.75
CA GLY A 68 -16.36 17.45 9.98
C GLY A 68 -16.06 17.89 8.53
N ARG A 69 -14.81 17.90 8.08
CA ARG A 69 -14.47 18.17 6.67
C ARG A 69 -14.60 16.90 5.85
N TYR A 70 -15.31 17.01 4.73
CA TYR A 70 -15.51 15.90 3.81
C TYR A 70 -14.20 15.52 3.13
N MET A 71 -13.93 14.22 3.07
CA MET A 71 -12.81 13.62 2.37
C MET A 71 -13.33 12.46 1.53
N GLU A 72 -12.88 12.37 0.29
CA GLU A 72 -13.15 11.21 -0.55
C GLU A 72 -12.10 10.13 -0.23
N GLU A 73 -12.57 8.92 0.10
CA GLU A 73 -11.71 7.77 0.36
C GLU A 73 -11.69 6.85 -0.86
N VAL A 74 -10.48 6.54 -1.32
CA VAL A 74 -10.25 5.58 -2.40
C VAL A 74 -9.48 4.40 -1.82
N ASP A 75 -10.15 3.26 -1.69
CA ASP A 75 -9.55 2.02 -1.19
C ASP A 75 -8.99 1.19 -2.35
N VAL A 76 -7.67 0.96 -2.33
CA VAL A 76 -6.95 0.15 -3.33
C VAL A 76 -6.76 -1.25 -2.77
N LYS A 77 -7.63 -2.16 -3.17
CA LYS A 77 -7.61 -3.56 -2.72
C LYS A 77 -6.63 -4.41 -3.55
N PRO A 78 -6.17 -5.54 -3.00
CA PRO A 78 -5.58 -6.60 -3.82
C PRO A 78 -6.50 -6.98 -4.98
N LEU A 79 -5.90 -7.40 -6.09
CA LEU A 79 -6.63 -7.94 -7.22
C LEU A 79 -7.38 -9.21 -6.80
N SER A 80 -8.56 -9.43 -7.39
CA SER A 80 -9.17 -10.75 -7.32
C SER A 80 -8.29 -11.79 -8.01
N ARG A 81 -8.54 -13.08 -7.76
CA ARG A 81 -7.85 -14.17 -8.48
C ARG A 81 -7.94 -13.98 -9.99
N GLU A 82 -9.13 -13.70 -10.51
CA GLU A 82 -9.37 -13.51 -11.94
C GLU A 82 -8.62 -12.30 -12.50
N GLN A 83 -8.66 -11.17 -11.77
CA GLN A 83 -7.90 -9.97 -12.13
C GLN A 83 -6.39 -10.21 -12.10
N SER A 84 -5.90 -11.04 -11.18
CA SER A 84 -4.47 -11.38 -11.07
C SER A 84 -4.00 -12.24 -12.24
N ILE A 85 -4.82 -13.22 -12.64
CA ILE A 85 -4.59 -14.05 -13.82
C ILE A 85 -4.57 -13.17 -15.08
N ASP A 86 -5.59 -12.34 -15.27
CA ASP A 86 -5.69 -11.41 -16.40
C ASP A 86 -4.51 -10.42 -16.44
N PHE A 87 -4.14 -9.86 -15.29
CA PHE A 87 -2.99 -8.96 -15.14
C PHE A 87 -1.68 -9.61 -15.64
N LEU A 88 -1.40 -10.85 -15.21
CA LEU A 88 -0.20 -11.56 -15.65
C LEU A 88 -0.26 -11.91 -17.15
N TYR A 89 -1.40 -12.39 -17.65
CA TYR A 89 -1.55 -12.70 -19.08
C TYR A 89 -1.33 -11.48 -19.96
N LYS A 90 -1.90 -10.33 -19.59
CA LYS A 90 -1.69 -9.06 -20.30
C LYS A 90 -0.22 -8.66 -20.30
N GLY A 91 0.42 -8.69 -19.13
CA GLY A 91 1.85 -8.35 -19.02
C GLY A 91 2.77 -9.27 -19.83
N PHE A 92 2.50 -10.58 -19.86
CA PHE A 92 3.28 -11.51 -20.69
C PHE A 92 2.99 -11.35 -22.19
N SER A 93 1.73 -11.10 -22.56
CA SER A 93 1.33 -10.83 -23.95
C SER A 93 2.03 -9.59 -24.52
N GLU A 94 2.11 -8.51 -23.73
CA GLU A 94 2.86 -7.30 -24.09
C GLU A 94 4.36 -7.58 -24.30
N ALA A 95 4.90 -8.60 -23.62
CA ALA A 95 6.27 -9.06 -23.78
C ALA A 95 6.45 -10.13 -24.87
N GLY A 96 5.39 -10.48 -25.61
CA GLY A 96 5.42 -11.52 -26.65
C GLY A 96 5.57 -12.95 -26.10
N VAL A 97 5.25 -13.16 -24.82
CA VAL A 97 5.33 -14.46 -24.14
C VAL A 97 3.93 -15.04 -23.98
N ASN A 98 3.76 -16.32 -24.32
CA ASN A 98 2.51 -17.05 -24.10
C ASN A 98 2.69 -18.05 -22.93
N PRO A 99 2.32 -17.67 -21.69
CA PRO A 99 2.52 -18.52 -20.52
C PRO A 99 1.51 -19.67 -20.47
N SER A 100 1.90 -20.81 -19.89
CA SER A 100 0.93 -21.89 -19.62
C SER A 100 -0.02 -21.48 -18.50
N ARG A 101 -1.27 -21.93 -18.59
CA ARG A 101 -2.29 -21.65 -17.59
C ARG A 101 -1.92 -22.13 -16.20
N GLU A 102 -1.34 -23.33 -16.12
CA GLU A 102 -0.92 -23.94 -14.85
C GLU A 102 0.11 -23.07 -14.10
N ILE A 103 1.09 -22.49 -14.81
CA ILE A 103 2.11 -21.62 -14.19
C ILE A 103 1.52 -20.30 -13.71
N ILE A 104 0.58 -19.74 -14.46
CA ILE A 104 -0.10 -18.48 -14.07
C ILE A 104 -0.96 -18.72 -12.83
N GLU A 105 -1.74 -19.80 -12.82
CA GLU A 105 -2.58 -20.16 -11.68
C GLU A 105 -1.73 -20.44 -10.43
N ASP A 106 -0.62 -21.21 -10.56
CA ASP A 106 0.32 -21.45 -9.44
C ASP A 106 0.98 -20.17 -8.93
N ALA A 107 1.34 -19.24 -9.82
CA ALA A 107 1.89 -17.95 -9.43
C ALA A 107 0.87 -17.13 -8.63
N VAL A 108 -0.39 -17.08 -9.06
CA VAL A 108 -1.45 -16.37 -8.36
C VAL A 108 -1.79 -17.04 -7.03
N ASP A 109 -1.81 -18.37 -6.95
CA ASP A 109 -2.03 -19.10 -5.70
C ASP A 109 -0.94 -18.83 -4.65
N LYS A 110 0.32 -18.67 -5.09
CA LYS A 110 1.47 -18.47 -4.21
C LYS A 110 1.76 -17.02 -3.85
N LEU A 111 1.37 -16.07 -4.72
CA LEU A 111 1.68 -14.64 -4.59
C LEU A 111 0.44 -13.79 -4.26
N ASP A 112 -0.74 -14.39 -4.35
CA ASP A 112 -2.05 -13.77 -4.11
C ASP A 112 -2.30 -12.55 -5.02
N GLY A 113 -3.36 -11.79 -4.74
CA GLY A 113 -3.75 -10.60 -5.49
C GLY A 113 -2.83 -9.37 -5.35
N ILE A 114 -1.64 -9.52 -4.76
CA ILE A 114 -0.77 -8.39 -4.48
C ILE A 114 -0.01 -7.99 -5.75
N ILE A 115 -0.45 -6.91 -6.39
CA ILE A 115 0.09 -6.39 -7.66
C ILE A 115 1.61 -6.29 -7.66
N GLY A 116 2.21 -5.85 -6.56
CA GLY A 116 3.67 -5.74 -6.44
C GLY A 116 4.40 -7.09 -6.61
N TRP A 117 3.87 -8.17 -6.03
CA TRP A 117 4.45 -9.51 -6.16
C TRP A 117 4.21 -10.12 -7.53
N LEU A 118 3.00 -9.94 -8.08
CA LEU A 118 2.67 -10.37 -9.45
C LEU A 118 3.56 -9.68 -10.50
N SER A 119 3.78 -8.38 -10.35
CA SER A 119 4.68 -7.60 -11.21
C SER A 119 6.12 -8.07 -11.09
N TYR A 120 6.59 -8.30 -9.85
CA TYR A 120 7.94 -8.80 -9.61
C TYR A 120 8.14 -10.21 -10.18
N PHE A 121 7.12 -11.06 -10.10
CA PHE A 121 7.12 -12.37 -10.79
C PHE A 121 7.22 -12.22 -12.30
N GLY A 122 6.35 -11.43 -12.92
CA GLY A 122 6.38 -11.20 -14.37
C GLY A 122 7.77 -10.79 -14.86
N LEU A 123 8.37 -9.76 -14.23
CA LEU A 123 9.71 -9.29 -14.57
C LEU A 123 10.80 -10.35 -14.35
N THR A 124 10.71 -11.11 -13.25
CA THR A 124 11.68 -12.17 -12.94
C THR A 124 11.58 -13.33 -13.93
N ALA A 125 10.36 -13.68 -14.34
CA ALA A 125 10.08 -14.74 -15.29
C ALA A 125 10.55 -14.38 -16.71
N LEU A 126 10.42 -13.12 -17.13
CA LEU A 126 10.97 -12.67 -18.42
C LEU A 126 12.51 -12.80 -18.49
N ARG A 127 13.20 -12.74 -17.35
CA ARG A 127 14.68 -12.84 -17.29
C ARG A 127 15.18 -14.26 -17.08
N ASN A 128 14.50 -15.04 -16.25
CA ASN A 128 14.99 -16.33 -15.78
C ASN A 128 14.17 -17.52 -16.32
N GLY A 129 13.12 -17.25 -17.09
CA GLY A 129 12.17 -18.24 -17.57
C GLY A 129 10.95 -18.41 -16.64
N LEU A 130 9.85 -18.86 -17.24
CA LEU A 130 8.62 -19.22 -16.54
C LEU A 130 8.77 -20.62 -15.97
N SER A 131 8.89 -20.71 -14.64
CA SER A 131 9.03 -21.97 -13.93
C SER A 131 8.55 -21.86 -12.50
N GLU A 132 8.26 -23.00 -11.88
CA GLU A 132 7.94 -23.08 -10.46
C GLU A 132 9.08 -22.53 -9.58
N GLU A 133 10.34 -22.70 -10.02
CA GLU A 133 11.51 -22.16 -9.34
C GLU A 133 11.49 -20.62 -9.32
N THR A 134 11.11 -19.99 -10.42
CA THR A 134 10.95 -18.53 -10.49
C THR A 134 9.88 -18.04 -9.51
N ILE A 135 8.74 -18.74 -9.42
CA ILE A 135 7.68 -18.41 -8.46
C ILE A 135 8.21 -18.53 -7.04
N ARG A 136 8.88 -19.65 -6.71
CA ARG A 136 9.46 -19.90 -5.37
C ARG A 136 10.49 -18.83 -4.99
N LYS A 137 11.31 -18.40 -5.94
CA LYS A 137 12.29 -17.31 -5.74
C LYS A 137 11.60 -16.00 -5.36
N VAL A 138 10.56 -15.62 -6.08
CA VAL A 138 9.78 -14.40 -5.83
C VAL A 138 9.08 -14.49 -4.48
N GLN A 139 8.44 -15.63 -4.18
CA GLN A 139 7.79 -15.89 -2.90
C GLN A 139 8.77 -15.77 -1.72
N ASN A 140 9.97 -16.35 -1.85
CA ASN A 140 11.02 -16.24 -0.83
C ASN A 140 11.48 -14.79 -0.62
N THR A 141 11.60 -14.00 -1.68
CA THR A 141 11.90 -12.57 -1.56
C THR A 141 10.78 -11.81 -0.88
N ALA A 142 9.52 -12.05 -1.26
CA ALA A 142 8.35 -11.45 -0.63
C ALA A 142 8.32 -11.74 0.87
N PHE A 143 8.54 -13.00 1.26
CA PHE A 143 8.61 -13.42 2.66
C PHE A 143 9.69 -12.65 3.44
N LYS A 144 10.89 -12.50 2.88
CA LYS A 144 11.99 -11.76 3.52
C LYS A 144 11.62 -10.29 3.74
N ILE A 145 10.96 -9.65 2.78
CA ILE A 145 10.54 -8.25 2.88
C ILE A 145 9.49 -8.10 3.98
N VAL A 146 8.42 -8.90 3.94
CA VAL A 146 7.34 -8.86 4.93
C VAL A 146 7.87 -9.12 6.35
N ILE A 147 8.76 -10.10 6.52
CA ILE A 147 9.38 -10.37 7.83
C ILE A 147 10.26 -9.20 8.29
N SER A 148 10.99 -8.57 7.38
CA SER A 148 11.82 -7.39 7.71
C SER A 148 10.94 -6.22 8.19
N GLU A 149 9.86 -5.94 7.47
CA GLU A 149 8.89 -4.89 7.84
C GLU A 149 8.24 -5.18 9.19
N PHE A 150 7.83 -6.43 9.41
CA PHE A 150 7.26 -6.84 10.69
C PHE A 150 8.27 -6.72 11.83
N CYS A 151 9.53 -7.14 11.64
CA CYS A 151 10.59 -6.97 12.63
C CYS A 151 10.82 -5.50 12.96
N ASN A 152 10.83 -4.61 11.96
CA ASN A 152 10.96 -3.17 12.16
C ASN A 152 9.77 -2.60 12.94
N PHE A 153 8.54 -3.05 12.64
CA PHE A 153 7.36 -2.72 13.41
C PHE A 153 7.50 -3.16 14.89
N VAL A 154 7.87 -4.41 15.15
CA VAL A 154 8.05 -4.94 16.51
C VAL A 154 9.10 -4.14 17.28
N ARG A 155 10.25 -3.82 16.65
CA ARG A 155 11.30 -2.98 17.24
C ARG A 155 10.77 -1.59 17.58
N SER A 156 10.02 -0.96 16.67
CA SER A 156 9.45 0.38 16.89
C SER A 156 8.44 0.44 18.03
N ARG A 157 7.74 -0.67 18.31
CA ARG A 157 6.77 -0.79 19.39
C ARG A 157 7.38 -1.25 20.72
N GLY A 158 8.57 -1.86 20.69
CA GLY A 158 9.29 -2.30 21.89
C GLY A 158 8.65 -3.49 22.63
N SER A 159 7.77 -4.28 21.99
CA SER A 159 7.05 -5.38 22.65
C SER A 159 7.12 -6.68 21.86
N ARG A 160 7.67 -7.73 22.48
CA ARG A 160 7.72 -9.09 21.91
C ARG A 160 6.35 -9.74 21.78
N ARG A 161 5.31 -9.22 22.45
CA ARG A 161 3.94 -9.78 22.40
C ARG A 161 3.39 -9.83 20.97
N TYR A 162 3.78 -8.89 20.11
CA TYR A 162 3.36 -8.89 18.71
C TYR A 162 3.83 -10.15 17.94
N MET A 163 5.00 -10.71 18.28
CA MET A 163 5.46 -11.99 17.71
C MET A 163 4.55 -13.15 18.15
N GLU A 164 4.19 -13.20 19.42
CA GLU A 164 3.33 -14.26 19.96
C GLU A 164 1.90 -14.16 19.42
N ILE A 165 1.38 -12.95 19.25
CA ILE A 165 0.09 -12.72 18.59
C ILE A 165 0.12 -13.25 17.16
N LEU A 166 1.16 -12.92 16.38
CA LEU A 166 1.26 -13.40 14.99
C LEU A 166 1.29 -14.93 14.91
N LYS A 167 2.05 -15.59 15.81
CA LYS A 167 2.09 -17.05 15.92
C LYS A 167 0.73 -17.63 16.30
N ALA A 168 0.02 -16.99 17.23
CA ALA A 168 -1.31 -17.43 17.64
C ALA A 168 -2.31 -17.31 16.48
N VAL A 169 -2.34 -16.17 15.78
CA VAL A 169 -3.24 -15.94 14.63
C VAL A 169 -2.96 -16.93 13.50
N LYS A 170 -1.70 -17.25 13.22
CA LYS A 170 -1.33 -18.29 12.25
C LYS A 170 -2.02 -19.62 12.56
N ASN A 171 -2.13 -19.98 13.84
CA ASN A 171 -2.71 -21.25 14.29
C ASN A 171 -4.23 -21.15 14.55
N SER A 172 -4.81 -19.95 14.51
CA SER A 172 -6.21 -19.67 14.81
C SER A 172 -7.08 -19.58 13.55
N ALA A 173 -6.51 -19.80 12.38
CA ALA A 173 -7.24 -20.04 11.15
C ALA A 173 -7.73 -21.50 11.11
N CYS A 174 -8.84 -21.76 11.82
CA CYS A 174 -9.71 -22.93 11.65
C CYS A 174 -11.13 -22.43 11.43
#